data_AF-A0A356FCW7-F1
#
_entry.id   AF-A0A356FCW7-F1
#
_cell.length_a   1.000
_cell.length_b   1.000
_cell.length_c   1.000
_cell.angle_alpha   90.00
_cell.angle_beta   90.00
_cell.angle_gamma   90.00
#
_symmetry.space_group_name_H-M   'P 1'
#
loop_
_entity.id
_entity.type
_entity.pdbx_description
1 polymer ?
#
loop_
_entity_poly.entity_id
_entity_poly.type
_entity_poly.pdbx_seq_one_letter_code
_entity_poly.pdbx_strand_id
1 'polypeptide(L)'
;MSEYQAQYTIPGLLARLQSEGQLEDREKAAEFIRKLHTRDDPPLYLRALIGLGAFISSLFLLGFLFASELIDEADGPFLVWGLAFIAAAFGLWKRSQKEGDASFLKTFLTVLSFTWMAVGKTLFVLEFSKAFDEWGIFFGLGLITGATYFVYRLTIDRFLSCLGVCCALTAAMIENGFFNRGDLEEILPMGLSLCGLAALQASLAAYLLSGRVGRKFLPMAYALVGGLTANVFLLTMQGPRLEERSGFPFVMVLGLLLAAGLIALLVRAAGGRQAFRNPRLLAAMLGTIVCGFFFSPGILLGVCLLVYGYGHHDRLLTISGGLVMPIFLFVWYYDMELTLTEKSAVLVGSGLAMLAGRFLFFRGGAGEEADA
;
A
#
# COMPACT_ATOMS: atom_id res chain seq x y z
N MET A 1 -21.41 -16.70 7.42
CA MET A 1 -20.11 -16.78 8.13
C MET A 1 -20.20 -17.53 9.48
N SER A 2 -21.24 -18.34 9.77
CA SER A 2 -21.45 -18.91 11.12
C SER A 2 -21.62 -20.43 11.24
N GLU A 3 -21.55 -21.24 10.17
CA GLU A 3 -21.74 -22.70 10.31
C GLU A 3 -20.45 -23.52 10.35
N TYR A 4 -19.38 -23.07 9.69
CA TYR A 4 -18.10 -23.81 9.68
C TYR A 4 -17.19 -23.54 10.89
N GLN A 5 -17.36 -22.41 11.60
CA GLN A 5 -16.54 -22.08 12.77
C GLN A 5 -17.00 -22.77 14.06
N ALA A 6 -18.23 -23.32 14.09
CA ALA A 6 -18.81 -23.90 15.31
C ALA A 6 -18.50 -25.40 15.49
N GLN A 7 -18.06 -26.12 14.46
CA GLN A 7 -17.97 -27.59 14.50
C GLN A 7 -16.60 -28.18 14.84
N TYR A 8 -15.51 -27.39 14.81
CA TYR A 8 -14.17 -27.93 15.07
C TYR A 8 -13.43 -27.10 16.11
N THR A 9 -13.51 -27.54 17.36
CA THR A 9 -12.58 -27.06 18.39
C THR A 9 -11.18 -27.61 18.08
N ILE A 10 -10.14 -26.78 18.27
CA ILE A 10 -8.72 -27.17 18.11
C ILE A 10 -8.40 -28.55 18.73
N PRO A 11 -8.86 -28.88 19.96
CA PRO A 11 -8.68 -30.22 20.50
C PRO A 11 -9.38 -31.34 19.72
N GLY A 12 -10.55 -31.10 19.12
CA GLY A 12 -11.25 -32.08 18.28
C GLY A 12 -10.56 -32.32 16.93
N LEU A 13 -9.98 -31.28 16.35
CA LEU A 13 -9.22 -31.35 15.09
C LEU A 13 -7.89 -32.11 15.29
N LEU A 14 -7.20 -31.88 16.41
CA LEU A 14 -6.01 -32.63 16.81
C LEU A 14 -6.30 -34.11 17.08
N ALA A 15 -7.42 -34.42 17.74
CA ALA A 15 -7.83 -35.80 17.99
C ALA A 15 -8.12 -36.56 16.69
N ARG A 16 -8.73 -35.90 15.70
CA ARG A 16 -9.01 -36.49 14.39
C ARG A 16 -7.75 -36.75 13.57
N LEU A 17 -6.84 -35.77 13.50
CA LEU A 17 -5.56 -35.94 12.81
C LEU A 17 -4.67 -37.02 13.43
N GLN A 18 -4.76 -37.21 14.75
CA GLN A 18 -4.08 -38.31 15.44
C GLN A 18 -4.73 -39.67 15.11
N SER A 19 -6.07 -39.74 15.04
CA SER A 19 -6.78 -40.95 14.61
C SER A 19 -6.54 -41.32 13.14
N GLU A 20 -6.23 -40.35 12.29
CA GLU A 20 -5.88 -40.54 10.87
C GLU A 20 -4.38 -40.87 10.68
N GLY A 21 -3.60 -40.99 11.76
CA GLY A 21 -2.19 -41.39 11.71
C GLY A 21 -1.24 -40.33 11.14
N GLN A 22 -1.73 -39.11 10.88
CA GLN A 22 -0.93 -38.02 10.32
C GLN A 22 -0.16 -37.21 11.38
N LEU A 23 -0.30 -37.56 12.65
CA LEU A 23 0.27 -36.83 13.78
C LEU A 23 0.91 -37.80 14.77
N GLU A 24 2.25 -37.87 14.77
CA GLU A 24 3.03 -38.75 15.65
C GLU A 24 2.97 -38.31 17.12
N ASP A 25 2.86 -37.00 17.39
CA ASP A 25 3.03 -36.47 18.74
C ASP A 25 2.10 -35.28 19.02
N ARG A 26 0.99 -35.57 19.72
CA ARG A 26 -0.07 -34.60 20.04
C ARG A 26 0.43 -33.45 20.90
N GLU A 27 1.35 -33.71 21.81
CA GLU A 27 1.90 -32.69 22.70
C GLU A 27 2.77 -31.71 21.92
N LYS A 28 3.63 -32.17 21.02
CA LYS A 28 4.42 -31.27 20.15
C LYS A 28 3.55 -30.44 19.22
N ALA A 29 2.46 -31.00 18.70
CA ALA A 29 1.52 -30.28 17.85
C ALA A 29 0.71 -29.24 18.63
N ALA A 30 0.25 -29.60 19.84
CA ALA A 30 -0.40 -28.67 20.74
C ALA A 30 0.57 -27.57 21.21
N GLU A 31 1.83 -27.90 21.48
CA GLU A 31 2.87 -26.95 21.85
C GLU A 31 3.29 -26.07 20.67
N PHE A 32 3.26 -26.57 19.44
CA PHE A 32 3.49 -25.81 18.21
C PHE A 32 2.33 -24.84 17.94
N ILE A 33 1.07 -25.30 18.06
CA ILE A 33 -0.12 -24.45 17.93
C ILE A 33 -0.17 -23.42 19.06
N ARG A 34 0.20 -23.82 20.27
CA ARG A 34 0.36 -22.92 21.41
C ARG A 34 1.47 -21.92 21.09
N LYS A 35 2.69 -22.30 20.71
CA LYS A 35 3.74 -21.38 20.26
C LYS A 35 3.32 -20.48 19.08
N LEU A 36 2.40 -20.93 18.22
CA LEU A 36 1.80 -20.12 17.16
C LEU A 36 0.81 -19.07 17.72
N HIS A 37 0.05 -19.42 18.77
CA HIS A 37 -0.88 -18.53 19.46
C HIS A 37 -0.23 -17.64 20.52
N THR A 38 0.76 -18.13 21.30
CA THR A 38 1.53 -17.38 22.30
C THR A 38 2.63 -16.53 21.68
N ARG A 39 2.87 -16.62 20.36
CA ARG A 39 3.39 -15.48 19.62
C ARG A 39 2.28 -14.44 19.56
N ASP A 40 1.99 -13.83 20.70
CA ASP A 40 1.25 -12.59 20.82
C ASP A 40 2.12 -11.50 20.18
N ASP A 41 2.19 -11.54 18.86
CA ASP A 41 2.57 -10.39 18.08
C ASP A 41 1.67 -9.25 18.60
N PRO A 42 2.24 -8.15 19.14
CA PRO A 42 1.44 -7.11 19.77
C PRO A 42 0.33 -6.71 18.81
N PRO A 43 -0.92 -6.58 19.31
CA PRO A 43 -2.08 -6.39 18.46
C PRO A 43 -1.83 -5.19 17.54
N LEU A 44 -2.36 -5.26 16.31
CA LEU A 44 -2.05 -4.30 15.25
C LEU A 44 -2.18 -2.84 15.70
N TYR A 45 -3.18 -2.53 16.53
CA TYR A 45 -3.38 -1.19 17.09
C TYR A 45 -2.21 -0.73 17.97
N LEU A 46 -1.60 -1.63 18.74
CA LEU A 46 -0.46 -1.31 19.62
C LEU A 46 0.80 -1.05 18.80
N ARG A 47 1.00 -1.80 17.72
CA ARG A 47 2.07 -1.54 16.73
C ARG A 47 1.88 -0.19 16.05
N ALA A 48 0.65 0.11 15.62
CA ALA A 48 0.32 1.39 15.01
C ALA A 48 0.53 2.57 15.97
N LEU A 49 0.11 2.42 17.23
CA LEU A 49 0.29 3.44 18.28
C LEU A 49 1.77 3.68 18.59
N ILE A 50 2.58 2.62 18.67
CA ILE A 50 4.04 2.70 18.82
C ILE A 50 4.66 3.46 17.64
N GLY A 51 4.26 3.12 16.41
CA GLY A 51 4.73 3.79 15.20
C GLY A 51 4.37 5.27 15.18
N LEU A 52 3.10 5.61 15.47
CA LEU A 52 2.61 6.97 15.52
C LEU A 52 3.32 7.79 16.62
N GLY A 53 3.47 7.23 17.81
CA GLY A 53 4.12 7.89 18.94
C GLY A 53 5.59 8.22 18.62
N ALA A 54 6.33 7.27 18.07
CA ALA A 54 7.71 7.51 17.65
C ALA A 54 7.81 8.47 16.46
N PHE A 55 6.87 8.48 15.53
CA PHE A 55 6.81 9.47 14.46
C PHE A 55 6.65 10.88 15.03
N ILE A 56 5.67 11.09 15.92
CA ILE A 56 5.46 12.39 16.59
C ILE A 56 6.69 12.77 17.42
N SER A 57 7.25 11.84 18.21
CA SER A 57 8.48 12.10 18.98
C SER A 57 9.66 12.46 18.09
N SER A 58 9.76 11.88 16.89
CA SER A 58 10.84 12.21 15.95
C SER A 58 10.74 13.65 15.46
N LEU A 59 9.52 14.15 15.23
CA LEU A 59 9.29 15.54 14.84
C LEU A 59 9.67 16.51 15.96
N PHE A 60 9.29 16.23 17.21
CA PHE A 60 9.68 17.05 18.36
C PHE A 60 11.19 17.02 18.61
N LEU A 61 11.81 15.85 18.52
CA LEU A 61 13.26 15.70 18.69
C LEU A 61 14.01 16.45 17.60
N LEU A 62 13.57 16.34 16.35
CA LEU A 62 14.14 17.06 15.23
C LEU A 62 13.96 18.58 15.40
N GLY A 63 12.77 19.04 15.76
CA GLY A 63 12.51 20.45 16.06
C GLY A 63 13.37 20.98 17.20
N PHE A 64 13.58 20.19 18.27
CA PHE A 64 14.49 20.55 19.35
C PHE A 64 15.94 20.65 18.88
N LEU A 65 16.43 19.69 18.09
CA LEU A 65 17.81 19.70 17.57
C LEU A 65 18.07 20.94 16.69
N PHE A 66 17.12 21.30 15.83
CA PHE A 66 17.22 22.52 15.02
C PHE A 66 17.11 23.80 15.85
N ALA A 67 16.19 23.86 16.82
CA ALA A 67 15.98 25.07 17.64
C ALA A 67 17.09 25.32 18.68
N SER A 68 17.77 24.26 19.12
CA SER A 68 18.88 24.36 20.07
C SER A 68 20.22 24.68 19.40
N GLU A 69 20.28 24.69 18.07
CA GLU A 69 21.51 24.83 17.27
C GLU A 69 22.63 23.87 17.74
N LEU A 70 22.25 22.74 18.37
CA LEU A 70 23.21 21.76 18.91
C LEU A 70 23.94 21.01 17.79
N ILE A 71 23.35 21.02 16.59
CA ILE A 71 23.90 20.46 15.38
C ILE A 71 23.99 21.62 14.39
N ASP A 72 25.09 22.34 14.47
CA ASP A 72 25.43 23.38 13.51
C ASP A 72 26.26 22.79 12.37
N GLU A 73 26.15 23.39 11.18
CA GLU A 73 26.90 23.02 9.98
C GLU A 73 28.41 23.20 10.20
N ALA A 74 28.79 24.06 11.16
CA ALA A 74 30.16 24.30 11.59
C ALA A 74 30.79 23.13 12.37
N ASP A 75 30.01 22.36 13.13
CA ASP A 75 30.50 21.29 14.03
C ASP A 75 30.53 19.90 13.35
N GLY A 76 29.99 19.78 12.14
CA GLY A 76 30.12 18.61 11.28
C GLY A 76 28.93 18.44 10.32
N PRO A 77 29.12 17.76 9.19
CA PRO A 77 28.04 17.57 8.22
C PRO A 77 26.89 16.76 8.85
N PHE A 78 25.64 17.12 8.53
CA PHE A 78 24.44 16.46 9.07
C PHE A 78 24.45 14.95 8.84
N LEU A 79 25.20 14.49 7.84
CA LEU A 79 25.46 13.09 7.55
C LEU A 79 26.14 12.34 8.70
N VAL A 80 27.13 12.93 9.37
CA VAL A 80 27.86 12.26 10.48
C VAL A 80 26.93 12.07 11.67
N TRP A 81 26.18 13.11 12.02
CA TRP A 81 25.16 13.05 13.08
C TRP A 81 24.04 12.06 12.73
N GLY A 82 23.55 12.08 11.49
CA GLY A 82 22.55 11.14 11.00
C GLY A 82 23.00 9.68 11.15
N LEU A 83 24.23 9.37 10.74
CA LEU A 83 24.81 8.03 10.91
C LEU A 83 25.00 7.65 12.38
N ALA A 84 25.41 8.59 13.24
CA ALA A 84 25.52 8.36 14.68
C ALA A 84 24.17 8.01 15.32
N PHE A 85 23.10 8.73 14.98
CA PHE A 85 21.74 8.42 15.43
C PHE A 85 21.26 7.05 14.93
N ILE A 86 21.55 6.68 13.68
CA ILE A 86 21.21 5.36 13.12
C ILE A 86 21.98 4.24 13.85
N ALA A 87 23.28 4.43 14.12
CA ALA A 87 24.09 3.46 14.85
C ALA A 87 23.58 3.26 16.28
N ALA A 88 23.24 4.34 16.97
CA ALA A 88 22.66 4.29 18.30
C ALA A 88 21.25 3.65 18.30
N ALA A 89 20.42 3.97 17.30
CA ALA A 89 19.13 3.31 17.09
C ALA A 89 19.28 1.79 16.93
N PHE A 90 20.28 1.34 16.17
CA PHE A 90 20.58 -0.08 16.02
C PHE A 90 21.04 -0.74 17.33
N GLY A 91 21.88 -0.05 18.12
CA GLY A 91 22.29 -0.49 19.44
C GLY A 91 21.10 -0.69 20.39
N LEU A 92 20.19 0.28 20.43
CA LEU A 92 18.96 0.22 21.21
C LEU A 92 18.05 -0.92 20.77
N TRP A 93 17.90 -1.12 19.46
CA TRP A 93 17.12 -2.24 18.92
C TRP A 93 17.72 -3.60 19.31
N LYS A 94 19.03 -3.78 19.16
CA LYS A 94 19.71 -5.03 19.54
C LYS A 94 19.57 -5.32 21.03
N ARG A 95 19.53 -4.28 21.87
CA ARG A 95 19.25 -4.41 23.30
C ARG A 95 17.80 -4.80 23.56
N SER A 96 16.83 -4.17 22.88
CA SER A 96 15.40 -4.49 23.03
C SER A 96 15.06 -5.95 22.70
N GLN A 97 15.79 -6.57 21.76
CA GLN A 97 15.59 -7.96 21.37
C GLN A 97 16.04 -8.97 22.44
N LYS A 98 16.84 -8.54 23.42
CA LYS A 98 17.27 -9.41 24.53
C LYS A 98 16.26 -9.45 25.67
N GLU A 99 15.27 -8.57 25.66
CA GLU A 99 14.25 -8.49 26.71
C GLU A 99 13.02 -9.32 26.37
N GLY A 100 12.34 -9.83 27.41
CA GLY A 100 11.14 -10.65 27.25
C GLY A 100 9.99 -9.87 26.59
N ASP A 101 9.12 -10.61 25.88
CA ASP A 101 8.07 -10.05 25.02
C ASP A 101 7.04 -9.16 25.73
N ALA A 102 6.83 -9.35 27.04
CA ALA A 102 5.85 -8.60 27.84
C ALA A 102 6.45 -7.43 28.65
N SER A 103 7.73 -7.09 28.45
CA SER A 103 8.38 -6.02 29.21
C SER A 103 8.01 -4.63 28.66
N PHE A 104 7.55 -3.73 29.53
CA PHE A 104 7.39 -2.29 29.22
C PHE A 104 8.68 -1.70 28.62
N LEU A 105 9.83 -2.13 29.13
CA LEU A 105 11.15 -1.68 28.70
C LEU A 105 11.44 -2.06 27.23
N LYS A 106 10.98 -3.23 26.76
CA LYS A 106 11.08 -3.61 25.34
C LYS A 106 10.31 -2.65 24.45
N THR A 107 9.07 -2.33 24.82
CA THR A 107 8.23 -1.38 24.07
C THR A 107 8.86 0.02 24.05
N PHE A 108 9.31 0.51 25.20
CA PHE A 108 9.98 1.80 25.31
C PHE A 108 11.26 1.87 24.47
N LEU A 109 12.14 0.86 24.57
CA LEU A 109 13.37 0.79 23.77
C LEU A 109 13.08 0.67 22.27
N THR A 110 12.00 -0.01 21.88
CA THR A 110 11.58 -0.11 20.48
C THR A 110 11.10 1.24 19.93
N VAL A 111 10.27 1.96 20.70
CA VAL A 111 9.82 3.33 20.37
C VAL A 111 11.03 4.25 20.24
N LEU A 112 11.92 4.26 21.23
CA LEU A 112 13.11 5.12 21.24
C LEU A 112 14.05 4.81 20.07
N SER A 113 14.29 3.53 19.79
CA SER A 113 15.07 3.09 18.63
C SER A 113 14.45 3.57 17.32
N PHE A 114 13.13 3.47 17.17
CA PHE A 114 12.46 3.91 15.96
C PHE A 114 12.50 5.44 15.82
N THR A 115 12.35 6.20 16.90
CA THR A 115 12.51 7.66 16.92
C THR A 115 13.91 8.08 16.47
N TRP A 116 14.96 7.47 17.03
CA TRP A 116 16.34 7.78 16.65
C TRP A 116 16.66 7.36 15.22
N MET A 117 16.09 6.24 14.75
CA MET A 117 16.20 5.81 13.35
C MET A 117 15.56 6.82 12.41
N ALA A 118 14.36 7.31 12.74
CA ALA A 118 13.65 8.31 11.93
C ALA A 118 14.44 9.62 11.86
N VAL A 119 14.89 10.15 13.01
CA VAL A 119 15.72 11.38 13.05
C VAL A 119 17.03 11.21 12.29
N GLY A 120 17.71 10.06 12.47
CA GLY A 120 18.95 9.79 11.76
C GLY A 120 18.78 9.71 10.24
N LYS A 121 17.70 9.08 9.76
CA LYS A 121 17.36 9.05 8.34
C LYS A 121 17.01 10.44 7.80
N THR A 122 16.26 11.25 8.54
CA THR A 122 15.92 12.61 8.08
C THR A 122 17.16 13.49 7.96
N LEU A 123 18.08 13.46 8.94
CA LEU A 123 19.33 14.22 8.88
C LEU A 123 20.21 13.76 7.70
N PHE A 124 20.27 12.45 7.46
CA PHE A 124 20.98 11.90 6.30
C PHE A 124 20.39 12.38 4.96
N VAL A 125 19.05 12.39 4.86
CA VAL A 125 18.34 12.82 3.66
C VAL A 125 18.51 14.32 3.40
N LEU A 126 18.52 15.15 4.44
CA LEU A 126 18.74 16.60 4.30
C LEU A 126 20.10 16.92 3.68
N GLU A 127 21.16 16.20 4.06
CA GLU A 127 22.48 16.39 3.46
C GLU A 127 22.47 16.03 1.96
N PHE A 128 21.86 14.90 1.61
CA PHE A 128 21.73 14.50 0.21
C PHE A 128 20.87 15.46 -0.61
N SER A 129 19.83 16.04 0.00
CA SER A 129 19.00 17.07 -0.64
C SER A 129 19.79 18.32 -0.99
N LYS A 130 20.83 18.68 -0.21
CA LYS A 130 21.73 19.80 -0.54
C LYS A 130 22.70 19.44 -1.67
N ALA A 131 23.10 18.18 -1.78
CA ALA A 131 24.10 17.73 -2.74
C ALA A 131 23.55 17.43 -4.14
N PHE A 132 22.28 17.02 -4.25
CA PHE A 132 21.67 16.51 -5.49
C PHE A 132 20.33 17.19 -5.83
N ASP A 133 20.07 18.37 -5.26
CA ASP A 133 18.85 19.16 -5.45
C ASP A 133 17.57 18.31 -5.29
N GLU A 134 16.67 18.34 -6.29
CA GLU A 134 15.37 17.68 -6.31
C GLU A 134 15.44 16.15 -6.16
N TRP A 135 16.50 15.53 -6.69
CA TRP A 135 16.68 14.08 -6.63
C TRP A 135 17.34 13.63 -5.33
N GLY A 136 17.89 14.57 -4.55
CA GLY A 136 18.63 14.26 -3.33
C GLY A 136 17.78 13.57 -2.29
N ILE A 137 16.50 13.93 -2.15
CA ILE A 137 15.59 13.25 -1.22
C ILE A 137 15.40 11.79 -1.63
N PHE A 138 15.16 11.53 -2.92
CA PHE A 138 14.98 10.16 -3.43
C PHE A 138 16.25 9.32 -3.26
N PHE A 139 17.41 9.83 -3.69
CA PHE A 139 18.67 9.08 -3.59
C PHE A 139 19.10 8.87 -2.14
N GLY A 140 19.00 9.90 -1.30
CA GLY A 140 19.33 9.81 0.12
C GLY A 140 18.44 8.79 0.84
N LEU A 141 17.12 8.87 0.63
CA LEU A 141 16.18 7.96 1.27
C LEU A 141 16.31 6.54 0.69
N GLY A 142 16.52 6.39 -0.61
CA GLY A 142 16.73 5.10 -1.28
C GLY A 142 17.98 4.38 -0.77
N LEU A 143 19.11 5.10 -0.66
CA LEU A 143 20.38 4.56 -0.18
C LEU A 143 20.26 4.13 1.29
N ILE A 144 19.76 5.01 2.16
CA ILE A 144 19.67 4.69 3.58
C ILE A 144 18.63 3.59 3.86
N THR A 145 17.52 3.58 3.11
CA THR A 145 16.52 2.52 3.21
C THR A 145 17.10 1.20 2.73
N GLY A 146 17.82 1.17 1.61
CA GLY A 146 18.48 -0.04 1.11
C GLY A 146 19.47 -0.63 2.12
N ALA A 147 20.28 0.22 2.76
CA ALA A 147 21.24 -0.19 3.79
C ALA A 147 20.54 -0.70 5.07
N THR A 148 19.54 0.04 5.55
CA THR A 148 18.83 -0.29 6.80
C THR A 148 17.84 -1.45 6.63
N TYR A 149 17.35 -1.73 5.43
CA TYR A 149 16.34 -2.77 5.18
C TYR A 149 16.80 -4.17 5.65
N PHE A 150 18.05 -4.53 5.37
CA PHE A 150 18.58 -5.85 5.72
C PHE A 150 18.96 -5.97 7.20
N VAL A 151 19.40 -4.86 7.79
CA VAL A 151 19.97 -4.81 9.14
C VAL A 151 18.87 -4.60 10.19
N TYR A 152 17.97 -3.65 9.95
CA TYR A 152 16.89 -3.27 10.85
C TYR A 152 15.60 -4.02 10.49
N ARG A 153 15.17 -4.93 11.37
CA ARG A 153 14.05 -5.86 11.10
C ARG A 153 12.69 -5.36 11.61
N LEU A 154 12.56 -4.08 11.93
CA LEU A 154 11.28 -3.51 12.35
C LEU A 154 10.34 -3.37 11.13
N THR A 155 9.17 -3.98 11.21
CA THR A 155 8.21 -4.03 10.09
C THR A 155 7.68 -2.64 9.73
N ILE A 156 7.42 -1.81 10.76
CA ILE A 156 6.87 -0.45 10.60
C ILE A 156 7.87 0.45 9.86
N ASP A 157 9.14 0.42 10.27
CA ASP A 157 10.21 1.21 9.63
C ASP A 157 10.38 0.83 8.16
N ARG A 158 10.38 -0.48 7.85
CA ARG A 158 10.48 -0.97 6.47
C ARG A 158 9.32 -0.49 5.61
N PHE A 159 8.10 -0.57 6.13
CA PHE A 159 6.92 -0.07 5.42
C PHE A 159 7.04 1.44 5.19
N LEU A 160 7.28 2.22 6.25
CA LEU A 160 7.31 3.68 6.17
C LEU A 160 8.46 4.19 5.29
N SER A 161 9.63 3.56 5.35
CA SER A 161 10.79 3.93 4.53
C SER A 161 10.57 3.59 3.07
N CYS A 162 10.05 2.40 2.75
CA CYS A 162 9.71 2.06 1.37
C CYS A 162 8.61 2.96 0.82
N LEU A 163 7.62 3.32 1.63
CA LEU A 163 6.56 4.25 1.26
C LEU A 163 7.16 5.63 0.97
N GLY A 164 8.02 6.12 1.86
CA GLY A 164 8.74 7.37 1.71
C GLY A 164 9.56 7.41 0.42
N VAL A 165 10.24 6.31 0.05
CA VAL A 165 11.01 6.24 -1.21
C VAL A 165 10.09 6.34 -2.42
N CYS A 166 8.93 5.69 -2.40
CA CYS A 166 7.95 5.79 -3.49
C CYS A 166 7.38 7.20 -3.60
N CYS A 167 7.05 7.83 -2.47
CA CYS A 167 6.56 9.21 -2.44
C CYS A 167 7.64 10.20 -2.89
N ALA A 168 8.88 10.04 -2.42
CA ALA A 168 10.01 10.88 -2.80
C ALA A 168 10.33 10.79 -4.29
N LEU A 169 10.26 9.58 -4.87
CA LEU A 169 10.40 9.40 -6.32
C LEU A 169 9.30 10.14 -7.09
N THR A 170 8.05 9.99 -6.65
CA THR A 170 6.91 10.67 -7.29
C THR A 170 7.04 12.19 -7.17
N ALA A 171 7.45 12.69 -6.00
CA ALA A 171 7.67 14.12 -5.75
C ALA A 171 8.81 14.68 -6.61
N ALA A 172 9.96 13.99 -6.68
CA ALA A 172 11.09 14.42 -7.50
C ALA A 172 10.72 14.51 -9.00
N MET A 173 9.92 13.56 -9.50
CA MET A 173 9.44 13.59 -10.89
C MET A 173 8.51 14.79 -11.17
N ILE A 174 7.67 15.15 -10.20
CA ILE A 174 6.77 16.31 -10.32
C ILE A 174 7.54 17.62 -10.20
N GLU A 175 8.45 17.73 -9.24
CA GLU A 175 9.21 18.96 -9.00
C GLU A 175 10.04 19.34 -10.24
N ASN A 176 10.76 18.36 -10.79
CA ASN A 176 11.61 18.53 -11.97
C ASN A 176 10.81 19.00 -13.20
N GLY A 177 9.67 18.35 -13.49
CA GLY A 177 8.93 18.62 -14.72
C GLY A 177 7.84 19.71 -14.59
N PHE A 178 7.25 19.90 -13.41
CA PHE A 178 6.12 20.84 -13.24
C PHE A 178 6.55 22.23 -12.77
N PHE A 179 7.49 22.32 -11.82
CA PHE A 179 7.83 23.60 -11.18
C PHE A 179 9.06 24.26 -11.80
N ASN A 180 10.06 23.48 -12.19
CA ASN A 180 11.37 24.04 -12.50
C ASN A 180 11.62 24.33 -13.98
N ARG A 181 10.98 23.60 -14.91
CA ARG A 181 11.36 23.68 -16.34
C ARG A 181 10.28 24.09 -17.32
N GLY A 182 8.99 23.95 -17.00
CA GLY A 182 7.88 24.64 -17.69
C GLY A 182 7.71 24.44 -19.22
N ASP A 183 8.64 23.82 -19.90
CA ASP A 183 8.67 23.65 -21.35
C ASP A 183 7.72 22.53 -21.78
N LEU A 184 6.93 22.80 -22.81
CA LEU A 184 5.94 21.86 -23.36
C LEU A 184 6.57 20.53 -23.80
N GLU A 185 7.84 20.53 -24.20
CA GLU A 185 8.58 19.35 -24.63
C GLU A 185 8.89 18.36 -23.49
N GLU A 186 8.94 18.82 -22.23
CA GLU A 186 9.24 17.97 -21.07
C GLU A 186 7.98 17.47 -20.33
N ILE A 187 6.82 18.08 -20.57
CA ILE A 187 5.55 17.68 -19.92
C ILE A 187 5.08 16.30 -20.41
N LEU A 188 5.20 16.03 -21.71
CA LEU A 188 4.82 14.75 -22.30
C LEU A 188 5.61 13.56 -21.71
N PRO A 189 6.95 13.56 -21.71
CA PRO A 189 7.73 12.48 -21.11
C PRO A 189 7.49 12.37 -19.60
N MET A 190 7.28 13.48 -18.89
CA MET A 190 6.93 13.44 -17.47
C MET A 190 5.62 12.68 -17.23
N GLY A 191 4.52 13.05 -17.89
CA GLY A 191 3.23 12.39 -17.70
C GLY A 191 3.26 10.90 -18.07
N LEU A 192 3.96 10.53 -19.14
CA LEU A 192 4.19 9.14 -19.52
C LEU A 192 5.01 8.38 -18.47
N SER A 193 6.05 9.02 -17.92
CA SER A 193 6.90 8.41 -16.90
C SER A 193 6.16 8.18 -15.58
N LEU A 194 5.22 9.07 -15.20
CA LEU A 194 4.34 8.87 -14.03
C LEU A 194 3.34 7.73 -14.24
N CYS A 195 2.78 7.60 -15.46
CA CYS A 195 1.95 6.45 -15.82
C CYS A 195 2.76 5.14 -15.81
N GLY A 196 3.98 5.18 -16.34
CA GLY A 196 4.94 4.07 -16.31
C GLY A 196 5.33 3.69 -14.88
N LEU A 197 5.54 4.67 -13.99
CA LEU A 197 5.78 4.46 -12.58
C LEU A 197 4.60 3.73 -11.91
N ALA A 198 3.36 4.16 -12.18
CA ALA A 198 2.17 3.49 -11.66
C ALA A 198 2.09 2.03 -12.13
N ALA A 199 2.33 1.78 -13.42
CA ALA A 199 2.36 0.42 -13.97
C ALA A 199 3.46 -0.44 -13.34
N LEU A 200 4.65 0.14 -13.11
CA LEU A 200 5.78 -0.52 -12.47
C LEU A 200 5.48 -0.84 -11.00
N GLN A 201 4.93 0.11 -10.24
CA GLN A 201 4.52 -0.08 -8.85
C GLN A 201 3.45 -1.16 -8.73
N ALA A 202 2.43 -1.15 -9.60
CA ALA A 202 1.38 -2.17 -9.64
C ALA A 202 1.96 -3.56 -9.96
N SER A 203 2.85 -3.65 -10.96
CA SER A 203 3.47 -4.91 -11.38
C SER A 203 4.37 -5.50 -10.30
N LEU A 204 5.20 -4.66 -9.66
CA LEU A 204 6.07 -5.08 -8.56
C LEU A 204 5.27 -5.48 -7.32
N ALA A 205 4.22 -4.72 -6.97
CA ALA A 205 3.33 -5.08 -5.87
C ALA A 205 2.65 -6.43 -6.14
N ALA A 206 2.11 -6.65 -7.33
CA ALA A 206 1.49 -7.92 -7.71
C ALA A 206 2.49 -9.08 -7.68
N TYR A 207 3.74 -8.86 -8.11
CA TYR A 207 4.79 -9.87 -8.04
C TYR A 207 5.17 -10.22 -6.59
N LEU A 208 5.36 -9.22 -5.73
CA LEU A 208 5.72 -9.45 -4.32
C LEU A 208 4.57 -10.10 -3.53
N LEU A 209 3.32 -9.74 -3.84
CA LEU A 209 2.13 -10.32 -3.19
C LEU A 209 1.77 -11.70 -3.75
N SER A 210 2.36 -12.14 -4.87
CA SER A 210 2.07 -13.44 -5.49
C SER A 210 2.51 -14.66 -4.67
N GLY A 211 3.14 -14.46 -3.52
CA GLY A 211 3.63 -15.52 -2.63
C GLY A 211 4.94 -16.19 -3.08
N ARG A 212 5.44 -15.86 -4.28
CA ARG A 212 6.73 -16.36 -4.79
C ARG A 212 7.93 -15.80 -4.04
N VAL A 213 7.76 -14.62 -3.43
CA VAL A 213 8.81 -13.90 -2.72
C VAL A 213 8.61 -14.10 -1.21
N GLY A 214 9.69 -14.36 -0.48
CA GLY A 214 9.62 -14.65 0.95
C GLY A 214 8.90 -13.54 1.74
N ARG A 215 8.17 -13.93 2.80
CA ARG A 215 7.37 -13.02 3.67
C ARG A 215 8.11 -11.80 4.21
N LYS A 216 9.45 -11.80 4.15
CA LYS A 216 10.31 -10.66 4.53
C LYS A 216 10.03 -9.39 3.71
N PHE A 217 9.55 -9.52 2.48
CA PHE A 217 9.28 -8.41 1.55
C PHE A 217 7.84 -7.91 1.56
N LEU A 218 6.98 -8.50 2.40
CA LEU A 218 5.58 -8.09 2.52
C LEU A 218 5.41 -6.59 2.88
N PRO A 219 6.21 -5.98 3.77
CA PRO A 219 6.10 -4.55 4.07
C PRO A 219 6.42 -3.66 2.87
N MET A 220 7.33 -4.10 2.01
CA MET A 220 7.67 -3.39 0.77
C MET A 220 6.52 -3.49 -0.24
N ALA A 221 5.84 -4.63 -0.32
CA ALA A 221 4.67 -4.80 -1.17
C ALA A 221 3.53 -3.86 -0.79
N TYR A 222 3.21 -3.75 0.51
CA TYR A 222 2.21 -2.78 0.99
C TYR A 222 2.65 -1.34 0.79
N ALA A 223 3.94 -1.04 0.95
CA ALA A 223 4.47 0.29 0.69
C ALA A 223 4.35 0.68 -0.79
N LEU A 224 4.56 -0.25 -1.72
CA LEU A 224 4.33 -0.03 -3.15
C LEU A 224 2.86 0.21 -3.47
N VAL A 225 1.94 -0.50 -2.80
CA VAL A 225 0.49 -0.24 -2.92
C VAL A 225 0.13 1.16 -2.41
N GLY A 226 0.70 1.57 -1.27
CA GLY A 226 0.53 2.91 -0.72
C GLY A 226 1.10 3.99 -1.66
N GLY A 227 2.30 3.77 -2.19
CA GLY A 227 2.94 4.64 -3.17
C GLY A 227 2.15 4.74 -4.48
N LEU A 228 1.61 3.62 -4.98
CA LEU A 228 0.71 3.59 -6.14
C LEU A 228 -0.54 4.43 -5.88
N THR A 229 -1.12 4.31 -4.69
CA THR A 229 -2.30 5.09 -4.30
C THR A 229 -1.99 6.59 -4.29
N ALA A 230 -0.85 6.99 -3.72
CA ALA A 230 -0.40 8.39 -3.72
C ALA A 230 -0.14 8.90 -5.15
N ASN A 231 0.52 8.11 -5.99
CA ASN A 231 0.80 8.47 -7.39
C ASN A 231 -0.49 8.62 -8.21
N VAL A 232 -1.42 7.65 -8.12
CA VAL A 232 -2.73 7.75 -8.79
C VAL A 232 -3.54 8.94 -8.28
N PHE A 233 -3.46 9.25 -6.98
CA PHE A 233 -4.12 10.43 -6.42
C PHE A 233 -3.57 11.72 -7.02
N LEU A 234 -2.25 11.86 -7.07
CA LEU A 234 -1.59 13.02 -7.67
C LEU A 234 -1.91 13.16 -9.16
N LEU A 235 -1.84 12.06 -9.93
CA LEU A 235 -2.21 12.05 -11.35
C LEU A 235 -3.69 12.35 -11.58
N THR A 236 -4.59 11.97 -10.66
CA THR A 236 -6.00 12.32 -10.78
C THR A 236 -6.22 13.81 -10.53
N MET A 237 -5.51 14.40 -9.56
CA MET A 237 -5.60 15.82 -9.21
C MET A 237 -4.95 16.75 -10.24
N GLN A 238 -3.78 16.35 -10.76
CA GLN A 238 -2.99 17.19 -11.66
C GLN A 238 -3.15 16.79 -13.13
N GLY A 239 -3.67 15.60 -13.40
CA GLY A 239 -3.87 15.03 -14.74
C GLY A 239 -4.54 15.99 -15.71
N PRO A 240 -5.76 16.51 -15.43
CA PRO A 240 -6.44 17.41 -16.36
C PRO A 240 -5.61 18.63 -16.78
N ARG A 241 -4.83 19.20 -15.85
CA ARG A 241 -3.92 20.33 -16.14
C ARG A 241 -2.74 19.92 -17.02
N LEU A 242 -2.22 18.70 -16.84
CA LEU A 242 -1.17 18.14 -17.69
C LEU A 242 -1.71 17.83 -19.09
N GLU A 243 -2.93 17.32 -19.19
CA GLU A 243 -3.60 17.04 -20.47
C GLU A 243 -3.87 18.33 -21.25
N GLU A 244 -4.36 19.38 -20.58
CA GLU A 244 -4.61 20.69 -21.22
C GLU A 244 -3.34 21.29 -21.83
N ARG A 245 -2.20 21.16 -21.13
CA ARG A 245 -0.91 21.69 -21.63
C ARG A 245 -0.28 20.82 -22.71
N SER A 246 -0.36 19.50 -22.58
CA SER A 246 0.33 18.57 -23.50
C SER A 246 -0.52 18.12 -24.69
N GLY A 247 -1.84 18.27 -24.60
CA GLY A 247 -2.79 17.68 -25.54
C GLY A 247 -2.90 16.15 -25.47
N PHE A 248 -2.25 15.49 -24.50
CA PHE A 248 -2.22 14.03 -24.39
C PHE A 248 -3.06 13.52 -23.20
N PRO A 249 -3.91 12.49 -23.38
CA PRO A 249 -4.87 12.05 -22.35
C PRO A 249 -4.26 11.08 -21.32
N PHE A 250 -3.42 11.57 -20.40
CA PHE A 250 -2.77 10.77 -19.34
C PHE A 250 -3.74 10.03 -18.41
N VAL A 251 -4.83 10.66 -18.01
CA VAL A 251 -5.85 10.10 -17.09
C VAL A 251 -6.50 8.88 -17.73
N MET A 252 -6.81 8.96 -19.03
CA MET A 252 -7.34 7.83 -19.80
C MET A 252 -6.31 6.70 -19.90
N VAL A 253 -5.04 7.01 -20.19
CA VAL A 253 -3.97 6.00 -20.25
C VAL A 253 -3.83 5.28 -18.91
N LEU A 254 -3.84 6.02 -17.79
CA LEU A 254 -3.81 5.45 -16.45
C LEU A 254 -5.05 4.60 -16.16
N GLY A 255 -6.24 5.05 -16.57
CA GLY A 255 -7.49 4.30 -16.45
C GLY A 255 -7.44 2.97 -17.20
N LEU A 256 -6.93 2.96 -18.42
CA LEU A 256 -6.74 1.75 -19.23
C LEU A 256 -5.69 0.80 -18.62
N LEU A 257 -4.59 1.32 -18.08
CA LEU A 257 -3.58 0.52 -17.39
C LEU A 257 -4.17 -0.18 -16.16
N LEU A 258 -4.95 0.53 -15.35
CA LEU A 258 -5.62 -0.04 -14.18
C LEU A 258 -6.73 -1.01 -14.56
N ALA A 259 -7.49 -0.73 -15.63
CA ALA A 259 -8.49 -1.64 -16.18
C ALA A 259 -7.83 -2.95 -16.66
N ALA A 260 -6.70 -2.87 -17.36
CA ALA A 260 -5.92 -4.05 -17.75
C ALA A 260 -5.44 -4.84 -16.53
N GLY A 261 -4.99 -4.14 -15.48
CA GLY A 261 -4.65 -4.73 -14.19
C GLY A 261 -5.83 -5.48 -13.56
N LEU A 262 -7.01 -4.86 -13.51
CA LEU A 262 -8.23 -5.48 -12.96
C LEU A 262 -8.65 -6.71 -13.77
N ILE A 263 -8.61 -6.64 -15.09
CA ILE A 263 -8.89 -7.78 -15.98
C ILE A 263 -7.92 -8.92 -15.68
N ALA A 264 -6.62 -8.63 -15.54
CA ALA A 264 -5.62 -9.64 -15.19
C ALA A 264 -5.92 -10.30 -13.84
N LEU A 265 -6.39 -9.54 -12.85
CA LEU A 265 -6.84 -10.08 -11.55
C LEU A 265 -8.07 -10.97 -11.69
N LEU A 266 -9.08 -10.56 -12.46
CA LEU A 266 -10.28 -11.35 -12.70
C LEU A 266 -9.97 -12.66 -13.42
N VAL A 267 -9.13 -12.62 -14.47
CA VAL A 267 -8.66 -13.82 -15.19
C VAL A 267 -7.93 -14.76 -14.24
N ARG A 268 -7.05 -14.22 -13.38
CA ARG A 268 -6.32 -15.00 -12.39
C ARG A 268 -7.24 -15.63 -11.34
N ALA A 269 -8.23 -14.88 -10.85
CA ALA A 269 -9.21 -15.36 -9.89
C ALA A 269 -10.08 -16.50 -10.45
N ALA A 270 -10.39 -16.46 -11.75
CA ALA A 270 -11.19 -17.45 -12.44
C ALA A 270 -10.40 -18.66 -12.98
N GLY A 271 -9.15 -18.87 -12.56
CA GLY A 271 -8.35 -20.03 -12.96
C GLY A 271 -7.69 -19.93 -14.35
N GLY A 272 -7.51 -18.72 -14.88
CA GLY A 272 -6.79 -18.47 -16.12
C GLY A 272 -7.70 -18.51 -17.36
N ARG A 273 -7.34 -19.31 -18.38
CA ARG A 273 -8.02 -19.29 -19.70
C ARG A 273 -9.50 -19.67 -19.65
N GLN A 274 -9.95 -20.36 -18.60
CA GLN A 274 -11.37 -20.70 -18.42
C GLN A 274 -12.23 -19.46 -18.14
N ALA A 275 -11.63 -18.35 -17.70
CA ALA A 275 -12.32 -17.08 -17.48
C ALA A 275 -13.06 -16.56 -18.72
N PHE A 276 -12.49 -16.77 -19.92
CA PHE A 276 -13.05 -16.29 -21.18
C PHE A 276 -14.26 -17.10 -21.66
N ARG A 277 -14.53 -18.28 -21.10
CA ARG A 277 -15.70 -19.09 -21.45
C ARG A 277 -16.95 -18.70 -20.66
N ASN A 278 -16.81 -18.00 -19.55
CA ASN A 278 -17.95 -17.61 -18.73
C ASN A 278 -18.50 -16.24 -19.20
N PRO A 279 -19.74 -16.18 -19.72
CA PRO A 279 -20.32 -14.95 -20.25
C PRO A 279 -20.43 -13.85 -19.19
N ARG A 280 -20.59 -14.21 -17.90
CA ARG A 280 -20.65 -13.25 -16.79
C ARG A 280 -19.30 -12.54 -16.57
N LEU A 281 -18.19 -13.28 -16.66
CA LEU A 281 -16.84 -12.73 -16.56
C LEU A 281 -16.50 -11.87 -17.78
N LEU A 282 -16.93 -12.27 -18.97
CA LEU A 282 -16.71 -11.50 -20.19
C LEU A 282 -17.47 -10.15 -20.14
N ALA A 283 -18.70 -10.15 -19.64
CA ALA A 283 -19.46 -8.91 -19.37
C ALA A 283 -18.74 -8.02 -18.34
N ALA A 284 -18.17 -8.60 -17.27
CA ALA A 284 -17.40 -7.85 -16.28
C ALA A 284 -16.10 -7.25 -16.87
N MET A 285 -15.41 -7.96 -17.77
CA MET A 285 -14.22 -7.46 -18.46
C MET A 285 -14.57 -6.31 -19.40
N LEU A 286 -15.64 -6.45 -20.18
CA LEU A 286 -16.14 -5.36 -21.04
C LEU A 286 -16.55 -4.13 -20.21
N GLY A 287 -17.29 -4.34 -19.12
CA GLY A 287 -17.62 -3.25 -18.19
C GLY A 287 -16.39 -2.58 -17.59
N THR A 288 -15.35 -3.35 -17.26
CA THR A 288 -14.07 -2.82 -16.77
C THR A 288 -13.36 -1.95 -17.80
N ILE A 289 -13.37 -2.34 -19.09
CA ILE A 289 -12.79 -1.52 -20.18
C ILE A 289 -13.56 -0.21 -20.30
N VAL A 290 -14.90 -0.27 -20.33
CA VAL A 290 -15.75 0.93 -20.37
C VAL A 290 -15.46 1.83 -19.16
N CYS A 291 -15.32 1.24 -17.97
CA CYS A 291 -14.91 1.99 -16.78
C CYS A 291 -13.52 2.62 -16.94
N GLY A 292 -12.56 1.92 -17.55
CA GLY A 292 -11.23 2.43 -17.89
C GLY A 292 -11.23 3.69 -18.76
N PHE A 293 -12.23 3.81 -19.65
CA PHE A 293 -12.37 4.97 -20.54
C PHE A 293 -13.10 6.14 -19.87
N PHE A 294 -14.14 5.88 -19.07
CA PHE A 294 -15.06 6.93 -18.58
C PHE A 294 -14.90 7.29 -17.10
N PHE A 295 -14.38 6.40 -16.26
CA PHE A 295 -14.28 6.63 -14.82
C PHE A 295 -12.89 7.08 -14.40
N SER A 296 -12.84 7.78 -13.26
CA SER A 296 -11.59 8.17 -12.63
C SER A 296 -10.71 6.93 -12.36
N PRO A 297 -9.41 6.96 -12.72
CA PRO A 297 -8.48 5.86 -12.49
C PRO A 297 -8.39 5.45 -11.01
N GLY A 298 -8.59 6.41 -10.09
CA GLY A 298 -8.60 6.12 -8.65
C GLY A 298 -9.73 5.20 -8.19
N ILE A 299 -10.90 5.24 -8.86
CA ILE A 299 -12.02 4.32 -8.56
C ILE A 299 -11.62 2.89 -8.97
N LEU A 300 -11.01 2.73 -10.15
CA LEU A 300 -10.51 1.44 -10.62
C LEU A 300 -9.44 0.87 -9.70
N LEU A 301 -8.52 1.73 -9.21
CA LEU A 301 -7.55 1.32 -8.20
C LEU A 301 -8.23 0.80 -6.93
N GLY A 302 -9.23 1.51 -6.41
CA GLY A 302 -10.01 1.07 -5.24
C GLY A 302 -10.64 -0.31 -5.45
N VAL A 303 -11.24 -0.54 -6.63
CA VAL A 303 -11.81 -1.85 -7.00
C VAL A 303 -10.73 -2.93 -7.11
N CYS A 304 -9.58 -2.64 -7.73
CA CYS A 304 -8.43 -3.56 -7.78
C CYS A 304 -8.00 -4.01 -6.37
N LEU A 305 -7.89 -3.06 -5.43
CA LEU A 305 -7.48 -3.34 -4.06
C LEU A 305 -8.52 -4.18 -3.31
N LEU A 306 -9.82 -3.87 -3.49
CA LEU A 306 -10.91 -4.65 -2.91
C LEU A 306 -10.93 -6.09 -3.44
N VAL A 307 -10.88 -6.28 -4.77
CA VAL A 307 -10.90 -7.60 -5.40
C VAL A 307 -9.66 -8.41 -5.00
N TYR A 308 -8.49 -7.79 -5.03
CA TYR A 308 -7.25 -8.44 -4.63
C TYR A 308 -7.25 -8.83 -3.15
N GLY A 309 -7.63 -7.89 -2.27
CA GLY A 309 -7.66 -8.07 -0.82
C GLY A 309 -8.66 -9.14 -0.40
N TYR A 310 -9.87 -9.13 -0.98
CA TYR A 310 -10.88 -10.14 -0.72
C TYR A 310 -10.40 -11.53 -1.18
N GLY A 311 -9.81 -11.62 -2.38
CA GLY A 311 -9.32 -12.87 -2.95
C GLY A 311 -8.16 -13.52 -2.17
N HIS A 312 -7.32 -12.72 -1.51
CA HIS A 312 -6.20 -13.22 -0.69
C HIS A 312 -6.49 -13.24 0.81
N HIS A 313 -7.73 -12.95 1.22
CA HIS A 313 -8.14 -12.79 2.63
C HIS A 313 -7.28 -11.76 3.40
N ASP A 314 -6.78 -10.74 2.69
CA ASP A 314 -5.99 -9.67 3.27
C ASP A 314 -6.89 -8.50 3.68
N ARG A 315 -7.08 -8.37 5.00
CA ARG A 315 -7.90 -7.31 5.60
C ARG A 315 -7.32 -5.92 5.31
N LEU A 316 -6.00 -5.77 5.27
CA LEU A 316 -5.39 -4.45 5.08
C LEU A 316 -5.67 -3.91 3.67
N LEU A 317 -5.55 -4.74 2.64
CA LEU A 317 -5.84 -4.36 1.25
C LEU A 317 -7.34 -4.14 1.02
N THR A 318 -8.18 -4.93 1.69
CA THR A 318 -9.63 -4.75 1.60
C THR A 318 -10.07 -3.44 2.26
N ILE A 319 -9.53 -3.12 3.44
CA ILE A 319 -9.81 -1.86 4.14
C ILE A 319 -9.26 -0.68 3.35
N SER A 320 -8.04 -0.77 2.81
CA SER A 320 -7.46 0.31 2.01
C SER A 320 -8.27 0.56 0.74
N GLY A 321 -8.67 -0.47 0.00
CA GLY A 321 -9.55 -0.32 -1.16
C GLY A 321 -10.91 0.29 -0.79
N GLY A 322 -11.50 -0.14 0.33
CA GLY A 322 -12.75 0.40 0.85
C GLY A 322 -12.67 1.85 1.31
N LEU A 323 -11.49 2.33 1.70
CA LEU A 323 -11.25 3.73 2.10
C LEU A 323 -10.88 4.62 0.90
N VAL A 324 -10.08 4.09 -0.03
CA VAL A 324 -9.64 4.77 -1.24
C VAL A 324 -10.81 5.03 -2.19
N MET A 325 -11.72 4.07 -2.34
CA MET A 325 -12.84 4.18 -3.28
C MET A 325 -13.76 5.39 -2.98
N PRO A 326 -14.27 5.61 -1.74
CA PRO A 326 -15.06 6.81 -1.42
C PRO A 326 -14.33 8.12 -1.63
N ILE A 327 -13.02 8.18 -1.34
CA ILE A 327 -12.22 9.40 -1.51
C ILE A 327 -12.16 9.79 -2.99
N PHE A 328 -11.87 8.82 -3.87
CA PHE A 328 -11.84 9.10 -5.32
C PHE A 328 -13.22 9.35 -5.91
N LEU A 329 -14.26 8.71 -5.37
CA LEU A 329 -15.63 8.98 -5.80
C LEU A 329 -16.06 10.40 -5.41
N PHE A 330 -15.67 10.87 -4.22
CA PHE A 330 -15.87 12.25 -3.79
C PHE A 330 -15.12 13.22 -4.71
N VAL A 331 -13.83 13.01 -4.94
CA VAL A 331 -13.03 13.81 -5.87
C VAL A 331 -13.67 13.89 -7.25
N TRP A 332 -14.01 12.74 -7.84
CA TRP A 332 -14.62 12.67 -9.17
C TRP A 332 -15.97 13.39 -9.23
N TYR A 333 -16.79 13.27 -8.18
CA TYR A 333 -18.09 13.95 -8.11
C TYR A 333 -17.95 15.48 -8.13
N TYR A 334 -16.92 16.03 -7.46
CA TYR A 334 -16.67 17.47 -7.43
C TYR A 334 -15.99 17.98 -8.69
N ASP A 335 -15.14 17.17 -9.33
CA ASP A 335 -14.44 17.53 -10.56
C ASP A 335 -15.38 17.61 -11.78
N MET A 336 -16.48 16.85 -11.76
CA MET A 336 -17.44 16.84 -12.87
C MET A 336 -18.08 18.23 -13.05
N GLU A 337 -17.85 18.89 -14.19
CA GLU A 337 -18.42 20.20 -14.57
C GLU A 337 -19.89 20.11 -14.99
N LEU A 338 -20.72 19.42 -14.19
CA LEU A 338 -22.16 19.30 -14.41
C LEU A 338 -22.94 20.20 -13.47
N THR A 339 -24.12 20.63 -13.93
CA THR A 339 -25.08 21.30 -13.07
C THR A 339 -25.54 20.38 -11.93
N LEU A 340 -26.02 20.95 -10.82
CA LEU A 340 -26.52 20.16 -9.69
C LEU A 340 -27.63 19.18 -10.10
N THR A 341 -28.50 19.61 -11.03
CA THR A 341 -29.57 18.77 -11.59
C THR A 341 -29.00 17.56 -12.33
N GLU A 342 -28.03 17.76 -13.22
CA GLU A 342 -27.38 16.67 -13.97
C GLU A 342 -26.64 15.71 -13.04
N LYS A 343 -25.92 16.21 -12.03
CA LYS A 343 -25.26 15.36 -11.02
C LYS A 343 -26.26 14.49 -10.29
N SER A 344 -27.41 15.03 -9.89
CA SER A 344 -28.48 14.25 -9.25
C SER A 344 -29.06 13.18 -10.18
N ALA A 345 -29.24 13.50 -11.47
CA ALA A 345 -29.73 12.53 -12.47
C ALA A 345 -28.73 11.38 -12.68
N VAL A 346 -27.43 11.67 -12.71
CA VAL A 346 -26.36 10.66 -12.77
C VAL A 346 -26.37 9.77 -11.52
N LEU A 347 -26.60 10.34 -10.34
CA LEU A 347 -26.67 9.57 -9.09
C LEU A 347 -27.88 8.62 -9.08
N VAL A 348 -29.05 9.12 -9.49
CA VAL A 348 -30.27 8.31 -9.58
C VAL A 348 -30.13 7.23 -10.66
N GLY A 349 -29.58 7.59 -11.82
CA GLY A 349 -29.32 6.66 -12.92
C GLY A 349 -28.34 5.56 -12.55
N SER A 350 -27.23 5.88 -11.88
CA SER A 350 -26.27 4.89 -11.40
C SER A 350 -26.85 4.01 -10.29
N GLY A 351 -27.68 4.57 -9.40
CA GLY A 351 -28.43 3.79 -8.40
C GLY A 351 -29.42 2.79 -9.01
N LEU A 352 -30.19 3.22 -10.02
CA LEU A 352 -31.10 2.35 -10.76
C LEU A 352 -30.36 1.27 -11.53
N ALA A 353 -29.24 1.61 -12.18
CA ALA A 353 -28.39 0.64 -12.86
C ALA A 353 -27.82 -0.41 -11.91
N MET A 354 -27.37 -0.01 -10.71
CA MET A 354 -26.93 -0.94 -9.67
C MET A 354 -28.05 -1.87 -9.20
N LEU A 355 -29.27 -1.36 -9.01
CA LEU A 355 -30.43 -2.18 -8.65
C LEU A 355 -30.80 -3.18 -9.76
N ALA A 356 -30.79 -2.74 -11.02
CA ALA A 356 -31.02 -3.62 -12.17
C ALA A 356 -29.93 -4.70 -12.28
N GLY A 357 -28.66 -4.33 -12.10
CA GLY A 357 -27.53 -5.25 -12.08
C GLY A 357 -27.65 -6.29 -10.96
N ARG A 358 -28.04 -5.86 -9.74
CA ARG A 358 -28.33 -6.75 -8.63
C ARG A 358 -29.46 -7.73 -8.96
N PHE A 359 -30.55 -7.25 -9.56
CA PHE A 359 -31.69 -8.09 -9.91
C PHE A 359 -31.33 -9.15 -10.96
N LEU A 360 -30.54 -8.78 -11.98
CA LEU A 360 -30.04 -9.72 -13.00
C LEU A 360 -29.10 -10.78 -12.40
N PHE A 361 -28.22 -10.39 -11.48
CA PHE A 361 -27.32 -11.33 -10.80
C PHE A 361 -28.07 -12.32 -9.91
N PHE A 362 -29.05 -11.84 -9.12
CA PHE A 362 -29.85 -12.70 -8.25
C PHE A 362 -30.76 -13.65 -9.04
N ARG A 363 -31.34 -13.18 -10.15
CA ARG A 363 -32.23 -14.00 -10.97
C ARG A 363 -31.49 -15.04 -11.81
N GLY A 364 -30.23 -14.77 -12.17
CA GLY A 364 -29.35 -15.73 -12.84
C GLY A 364 -28.82 -16.86 -11.94
N GLY A 365 -28.77 -16.67 -10.62
CA GLY A 365 -28.41 -17.72 -9.67
C GLY A 365 -29.54 -18.70 -9.37
N ALA A 366 -30.80 -18.24 -9.44
CA ALA A 366 -31.98 -19.08 -9.20
C ALA A 366 -32.31 -20.03 -10.37
N GLY A 367 -31.66 -19.90 -11.52
CA GLY A 367 -31.86 -20.78 -12.68
C GLY A 367 -30.96 -22.03 -12.69
N GLU A 368 -29.83 -22.02 -11.97
CA GLU A 368 -28.90 -23.18 -11.93
C GLU A 368 -29.28 -24.21 -10.86
N GLU A 369 -30.14 -23.87 -9.89
CA GLU A 369 -30.69 -24.85 -8.92
C GLU A 369 -31.94 -25.58 -9.45
N ALA A 370 -32.48 -25.19 -10.61
CA ALA A 370 -33.65 -25.84 -11.22
C ALA A 370 -33.28 -26.97 -12.20
N ASP A 371 -32.01 -27.05 -12.63
CA ASP A 371 -31.49 -28.04 -13.58
C ASP A 371 -30.34 -28.91 -13.00
N ALA A 372 -30.18 -28.92 -11.67
CA ALA A 372 -29.34 -29.90 -10.95
C ALA A 372 -30.21 -30.99 -10.30
#